data_AF-A0AAN6XXU3-F1
#
_entry.id   AF-A0AAN6XXU3-F1
#
_cell.length_a   1.000
_cell.length_b   1.000
_cell.length_c   1.000
_cell.angle_alpha   90.00
_cell.angle_beta   90.00
_cell.angle_gamma   90.00
#
_symmetry.space_group_name_H-M   'P 1'
#
loop_
_entity.id
_entity.type
_entity.pdbx_description
1 polymer ?
#
loop_
_entity_poly.entity_id
_entity_poly.type
_entity_poly.pdbx_seq_one_letter_code
_entity_poly.pdbx_strand_id
1 'polypeptide(L)'
;MHPSKTLLSFLAVAVNLGSAVAGPIASEEPSKLGSASVPTTSHVSPPPTGKSSVVLGEILPERPANLTGTKIDIVITAATLDSKNETEENLAIRSFRNSCDDCTIERGYDLYCFCKGVDPFVWNWSHLFLGHCLENVDGGLRWKRNGWYTRSCASDTGRWDNGIFRISCNARDGRPISTSIDLSTNIHNYNMQLGCDVPN
;
A
#
# COMPACT_ATOMS: atom_id res chain seq x y z
N MET A 1 12.89 -44.75 -32.99
CA MET A 1 11.95 -45.56 -32.18
C MET A 1 11.11 -44.60 -31.33
N HIS A 2 9.91 -44.29 -31.82
CA HIS A 2 8.78 -43.78 -31.02
C HIS A 2 8.02 -44.99 -30.44
N PRO A 3 7.01 -44.83 -29.56
CA PRO A 3 6.65 -43.69 -28.70
C PRO A 3 6.25 -44.13 -27.27
N SER A 4 5.94 -43.18 -26.38
CA SER A 4 4.67 -43.31 -25.63
C SER A 4 4.19 -41.97 -25.08
N LYS A 5 2.97 -41.63 -25.48
CA LYS A 5 2.17 -40.49 -25.05
C LYS A 5 1.32 -40.94 -23.86
N THR A 6 1.11 -40.08 -22.87
CA THR A 6 -0.02 -40.23 -21.96
C THR A 6 -0.69 -38.87 -21.80
N LEU A 7 -1.77 -38.70 -22.56
CA LEU A 7 -2.82 -37.72 -22.29
C LEU A 7 -3.64 -38.22 -21.11
N LEU A 8 -3.94 -37.34 -20.16
CA LEU A 8 -5.09 -37.50 -19.27
C LEU A 8 -6.00 -36.29 -19.45
N SER A 9 -7.07 -36.51 -20.20
CA SER A 9 -8.26 -35.68 -20.25
C SER A 9 -9.15 -36.03 -19.06
N PHE A 10 -9.64 -35.04 -18.32
CA PHE A 10 -10.77 -35.21 -17.44
C PHE A 10 -11.91 -34.28 -17.82
N LEU A 11 -13.09 -34.90 -17.78
CA LEU A 11 -14.39 -34.47 -18.28
C LEU A 11 -14.86 -33.14 -17.67
N ALA A 12 -15.45 -32.32 -18.54
CA ALA A 12 -16.42 -31.32 -18.15
C ALA A 12 -17.74 -32.01 -17.73
N VAL A 13 -18.26 -31.65 -16.56
CA VAL A 13 -19.63 -31.97 -16.15
C VAL A 13 -20.45 -30.71 -16.38
N ALA A 14 -21.29 -30.73 -17.42
CA ALA A 14 -22.35 -29.76 -17.61
C ALA A 14 -23.58 -30.24 -16.82
N VAL A 15 -24.04 -29.44 -15.86
CA VAL A 15 -25.35 -29.60 -15.23
C VAL A 15 -26.26 -28.53 -15.81
N ASN A 16 -27.32 -28.96 -16.50
CA ASN A 16 -28.31 -28.09 -17.11
C ASN A 16 -29.69 -28.66 -16.79
N LEU A 17 -30.40 -28.05 -15.83
CA LEU A 17 -31.78 -28.30 -15.39
C LEU A 17 -32.18 -27.04 -14.61
N GLY A 18 -33.24 -26.28 -14.87
CA GLY A 18 -34.35 -26.37 -15.79
C GLY A 18 -35.19 -25.08 -15.68
N SER A 19 -36.11 -24.91 -16.63
CA SER A 19 -36.98 -23.75 -16.86
C SER A 19 -38.08 -23.47 -15.81
N ALA A 20 -38.64 -22.26 -15.97
CA ALA A 20 -39.95 -21.74 -15.55
C ALA A 20 -39.94 -20.99 -14.21
N VAL A 21 -40.55 -19.81 -14.04
CA VAL A 21 -41.86 -19.34 -14.49
C VAL A 21 -41.86 -17.80 -14.61
N ALA A 22 -42.57 -17.27 -15.59
CA ALA A 22 -42.88 -15.85 -15.74
C ALA A 22 -44.05 -15.44 -14.82
N GLY A 23 -43.94 -14.27 -14.19
CA GLY A 23 -45.04 -13.60 -13.51
C GLY A 23 -44.70 -12.11 -13.28
N PRO A 24 -45.56 -11.15 -13.68
CA PRO A 24 -45.27 -9.73 -13.56
C PRO A 24 -45.62 -9.25 -12.16
N ILE A 25 -44.78 -8.40 -11.58
CA ILE A 25 -45.14 -7.62 -10.38
C ILE A 25 -44.98 -6.14 -10.73
N ALA A 26 -46.03 -5.41 -10.34
CA ALA A 26 -46.39 -4.09 -10.77
C ALA A 26 -45.40 -2.98 -10.36
N SER A 27 -45.42 -1.93 -11.16
CA SER A 27 -44.98 -0.58 -10.80
C SER A 27 -45.67 -0.08 -9.53
N GLU A 28 -44.87 0.43 -8.59
CA GLU A 28 -45.27 1.53 -7.71
C GLU A 28 -44.05 2.45 -7.48
N GLU A 29 -44.19 3.69 -7.94
CA GLU A 29 -43.50 4.91 -7.48
C GLU A 29 -44.62 5.79 -6.86
N PRO A 30 -44.37 6.91 -6.14
CA PRO A 30 -43.22 7.28 -5.32
C PRO A 30 -43.60 7.78 -3.90
N SER A 31 -42.56 8.01 -3.09
CA SER A 31 -42.41 9.12 -2.12
C SER A 31 -43.44 9.34 -1.01
N LYS A 32 -43.02 9.12 0.23
CA LYS A 32 -43.42 9.97 1.37
C LYS A 32 -42.27 10.23 2.35
N LEU A 33 -41.99 11.53 2.47
CA LEU A 33 -41.37 12.29 3.54
C LEU A 33 -41.60 11.73 4.95
N GLY A 34 -40.57 11.76 5.81
CA GLY A 34 -40.77 11.65 7.25
C GLY A 34 -39.51 11.45 8.09
N SER A 35 -39.00 12.56 8.63
CA SER A 35 -38.35 12.68 9.95
C SER A 35 -36.94 12.10 10.14
N ALA A 36 -35.97 13.00 9.98
CA ALA A 36 -34.63 12.90 10.54
C ALA A 36 -34.69 12.98 12.07
N SER A 37 -34.16 11.95 12.73
CA SER A 37 -33.83 11.96 14.15
C SER A 37 -32.31 11.96 14.28
N VAL A 38 -31.79 13.06 14.82
CA VAL A 38 -30.38 13.28 15.15
C VAL A 38 -29.98 12.40 16.33
N PRO A 39 -28.89 11.61 16.24
CA PRO A 39 -28.19 11.13 17.42
C PRO A 39 -26.95 12.00 17.67
N THR A 40 -27.11 12.84 18.68
CA THR A 40 -26.18 13.16 19.76
C THR A 40 -24.70 12.78 19.59
N THR A 41 -23.89 13.83 19.61
CA THR A 41 -22.45 13.91 19.89
C THR A 41 -21.89 12.77 20.76
N SER A 42 -20.96 11.99 20.21
CA SER A 42 -20.01 11.22 21.01
C SER A 42 -18.73 12.05 21.18
N HIS A 43 -18.51 12.47 22.42
CA HIS A 43 -17.25 13.03 22.91
C HIS A 43 -16.12 12.01 22.71
N VAL A 44 -15.18 12.30 21.80
CA VAL A 44 -13.90 11.62 21.76
C VAL A 44 -12.96 12.38 22.71
N SER A 45 -12.66 11.76 23.84
CA SER A 45 -11.61 12.23 24.76
C SER A 45 -10.24 12.16 24.08
N PRO A 46 -9.35 13.15 24.29
CA PRO A 46 -7.98 13.07 23.81
C PRO A 46 -7.20 11.96 24.54
N PRO A 47 -6.27 11.26 23.87
CA PRO A 47 -5.38 10.31 24.53
C PRO A 47 -4.46 11.04 25.52
N PRO A 48 -4.13 10.41 26.67
CA PRO A 48 -3.28 11.02 27.68
C PRO A 48 -1.86 11.24 27.16
N THR A 49 -1.34 12.44 27.38
CA THR A 49 0.09 12.78 27.28
C THR A 49 0.89 12.00 28.33
N GLY A 50 1.29 10.78 27.98
CA GLY A 50 2.26 10.00 28.72
C GLY A 50 3.66 10.55 28.48
N LYS A 51 4.20 11.27 29.47
CA LYS A 51 5.64 11.56 29.58
C LYS A 51 6.36 10.22 29.71
N SER A 52 7.04 9.78 28.65
CA SER A 52 7.95 8.64 28.75
C SER A 52 9.29 9.15 29.28
N SER A 53 9.45 9.10 30.60
CA SER A 53 10.76 9.22 31.24
C SER A 53 11.53 7.93 30.98
N VAL A 54 12.57 7.99 30.17
CA VAL A 54 13.55 6.91 30.06
C VAL A 54 14.34 6.88 31.37
N VAL A 55 14.00 5.94 32.25
CA VAL A 55 14.80 5.58 33.41
C VAL A 55 15.96 4.71 32.91
N LEU A 56 17.20 5.21 32.98
CA LEU A 56 18.38 4.36 32.89
C LEU A 56 18.36 3.40 34.09
N GLY A 57 17.96 2.15 33.86
CA GLY A 57 18.16 1.08 34.81
C GLY A 57 19.61 0.61 34.77
N GLU A 58 20.39 0.96 35.79
CA GLU A 58 21.62 0.26 36.13
C GLU A 58 21.28 -1.19 36.46
N ILE A 59 21.65 -2.13 35.59
CA ILE A 59 21.65 -3.56 35.90
C ILE A 59 23.03 -3.91 36.46
N LEU A 60 23.13 -3.95 37.78
CA LEU A 60 24.16 -4.71 38.49
C LEU A 60 23.99 -6.21 38.16
N PRO A 61 25.03 -6.92 37.70
CA PRO A 61 24.89 -8.34 37.46
C PRO A 61 24.99 -9.11 38.78
N GLU A 62 23.90 -9.78 39.15
CA GLU A 62 23.97 -10.89 40.09
C GLU A 62 24.77 -12.05 39.47
N ARG A 63 25.67 -12.56 40.30
CA ARG A 63 26.56 -13.70 40.10
C ARG A 63 25.80 -14.96 39.68
N PRO A 64 26.26 -15.71 38.66
CA PRO A 64 26.03 -17.13 38.60
C PRO A 64 27.30 -17.92 38.91
N ALA A 65 27.07 -19.10 39.47
CA ALA A 65 28.05 -20.05 39.93
C ALA A 65 28.95 -20.58 38.80
N ASN A 66 30.21 -20.80 39.21
CA ASN A 66 31.18 -21.79 38.74
C ASN A 66 30.76 -22.66 37.53
N LEU A 67 31.23 -22.28 36.33
CA LEU A 67 31.37 -23.17 35.18
C LEU A 67 32.80 -23.05 34.66
N THR A 68 33.50 -24.17 34.74
CA THR A 68 34.87 -24.40 34.30
C THR A 68 35.08 -24.01 32.84
N GLY A 69 36.04 -23.11 32.61
CA GLY A 69 36.98 -23.16 31.48
C GLY A 69 36.40 -23.28 30.07
N THR A 70 35.81 -22.21 29.55
CA THR A 70 35.90 -21.92 28.12
C THR A 70 35.98 -20.41 27.94
N LYS A 71 37.14 -19.92 27.52
CA LYS A 71 37.35 -18.51 27.22
C LYS A 71 36.59 -18.20 25.92
N ILE A 72 35.38 -17.68 26.05
CA ILE A 72 34.64 -17.12 24.91
C ILE A 72 35.24 -15.73 24.70
N ASP A 73 36.18 -15.62 23.77
CA ASP A 73 36.61 -14.33 23.26
C ASP A 73 35.42 -13.77 22.47
N ILE A 74 34.61 -12.93 23.12
CA ILE A 74 33.56 -12.16 22.46
C ILE A 74 34.27 -11.10 21.62
N VAL A 75 34.53 -11.45 20.36
CA VAL A 75 34.89 -10.48 19.34
C VAL A 75 33.61 -9.69 19.05
N ILE A 76 33.45 -8.57 19.74
CA ILE A 76 32.49 -7.54 19.33
C ILE A 76 33.07 -6.94 18.06
N THR A 77 32.74 -7.54 16.91
CA THR A 77 32.94 -6.89 15.63
C THR A 77 32.01 -5.69 15.64
N ALA A 78 32.56 -4.50 15.91
CA ALA A 78 31.86 -3.27 15.65
C ALA A 78 31.55 -3.26 14.16
N ALA A 79 30.34 -3.67 13.79
CA ALA A 79 29.79 -3.34 12.50
C ALA A 79 29.82 -1.81 12.46
N THR A 80 30.73 -1.27 11.65
CA THR A 80 30.67 0.12 11.24
C THR A 80 29.30 0.30 10.60
N LEU A 81 28.33 0.77 11.38
CA LEU A 81 27.13 1.39 10.86
C LEU A 81 27.65 2.53 10.00
N ASP A 82 27.69 2.27 8.70
CA ASP A 82 27.96 3.25 7.66
C ASP A 82 26.79 4.23 7.69
N SER A 83 26.78 5.09 8.71
CA SER A 83 25.87 6.21 8.91
C SER A 83 26.21 7.21 7.82
N LYS A 84 25.79 6.89 6.61
CA LYS A 84 25.68 7.86 5.53
C LYS A 84 24.67 8.86 6.06
N ASN A 85 25.14 10.06 6.34
CA ASN A 85 24.31 11.19 6.72
C ASN A 85 23.32 11.45 5.56
N GLU A 86 22.10 10.92 5.67
CA GLU A 86 21.06 11.02 4.65
C GLU A 86 20.46 12.43 4.74
N THR A 87 20.86 13.31 3.82
CA THR A 87 20.22 14.62 3.64
C THR A 87 18.87 14.46 2.95
N GLU A 88 18.00 15.48 3.05
CA GLU A 88 16.70 15.49 2.34
C GLU A 88 16.87 15.29 0.83
N GLU A 89 17.90 15.88 0.23
CA GLU A 89 18.26 15.71 -1.18
C GLU A 89 18.65 14.26 -1.52
N ASN A 90 19.34 13.58 -0.61
CA ASN A 90 19.72 12.17 -0.79
C ASN A 90 18.53 11.21 -0.69
N LEU A 91 17.47 11.59 0.04
CA LEU A 91 16.20 10.85 0.10
C LEU A 91 15.31 11.17 -1.12
N ALA A 92 15.29 12.42 -1.56
CA ALA A 92 14.49 12.92 -2.68
C ALA A 92 14.83 12.27 -4.03
N ILE A 93 16.10 11.98 -4.30
CA ILE A 93 16.56 11.43 -5.59
C ILE A 93 16.40 9.89 -5.67
N ARG A 94 15.76 9.25 -4.68
CA ARG A 94 15.67 7.79 -4.58
C ARG A 94 14.23 7.32 -4.63
N SER A 95 14.01 6.18 -5.30
CA SER A 95 12.75 5.44 -5.20
C SER A 95 12.34 5.32 -3.73
N PHE A 96 11.09 5.67 -3.43
CA PHE A 96 10.55 5.60 -2.06
C PHE A 96 10.79 4.23 -1.40
N ARG A 97 10.84 3.15 -2.20
CA ARG A 97 11.10 1.77 -1.76
C ARG A 97 12.42 1.56 -1.02
N ASN A 98 13.38 2.47 -1.18
CA ASN A 98 14.65 2.37 -0.48
C ASN A 98 14.59 2.92 0.96
N SER A 99 13.50 3.61 1.31
CA SER A 99 13.40 4.39 2.55
C SER A 99 11.98 4.38 3.13
N CYS A 100 11.11 3.51 2.64
CA CYS A 100 9.77 3.32 3.12
C CYS A 100 9.43 1.83 3.15
N ASP A 101 8.74 1.42 4.21
CA ASP A 101 8.25 0.08 4.45
C ASP A 101 6.71 0.07 4.57
N ASP A 102 6.13 -1.12 4.72
CA ASP A 102 4.70 -1.34 4.98
C ASP A 102 3.74 -0.59 4.03
N CYS A 103 4.10 -0.56 2.75
CA CYS A 103 3.32 0.15 1.75
C CYS A 103 2.05 -0.60 1.34
N THR A 104 0.93 0.13 1.28
CA THR A 104 -0.37 -0.38 0.82
C THR A 104 -1.06 0.66 -0.07
N ILE A 105 -1.97 0.18 -0.93
CA ILE A 105 -2.90 1.04 -1.65
C ILE A 105 -4.29 0.84 -1.10
N GLU A 106 -4.89 1.92 -0.61
CA GLU A 106 -6.28 1.95 -0.18
C GLU A 106 -7.15 2.58 -1.26
N ARG A 107 -8.36 2.03 -1.40
CA ARG A 107 -9.41 2.52 -2.32
C ARG A 107 -8.95 2.63 -3.78
N GLY A 108 -7.81 2.03 -4.13
CA GLY A 108 -7.17 2.05 -5.45
C GLY A 108 -6.66 3.41 -5.91
N TYR A 109 -6.42 4.35 -4.99
CA TYR A 109 -5.85 5.66 -5.33
C TYR A 109 -5.01 6.32 -4.25
N ASP A 110 -5.05 5.86 -3.01
CA ASP A 110 -4.21 6.39 -1.94
C ASP A 110 -3.08 5.40 -1.65
N LEU A 111 -1.84 5.82 -1.88
CA LEU A 111 -0.65 5.09 -1.44
C LEU A 111 -0.32 5.52 -0.01
N TYR A 112 -0.27 4.56 0.90
CA TYR A 112 0.21 4.73 2.27
C TYR A 112 1.51 3.96 2.45
N CYS A 113 2.50 4.56 3.08
CA CYS A 113 3.75 3.91 3.45
C CYS A 113 4.27 4.42 4.79
N PHE A 114 5.05 3.61 5.49
CA PHE A 114 5.80 4.03 6.66
C PHE A 114 7.22 4.42 6.24
N CYS A 115 7.51 5.71 6.23
CA CYS A 115 8.72 6.25 5.61
C CYS A 115 9.71 6.78 6.65
N LYS A 116 10.99 6.59 6.35
CA LYS A 116 12.13 7.05 7.14
C LYS A 116 12.41 8.54 6.89
N GLY A 117 12.76 9.26 7.94
CA GLY A 117 13.25 10.64 7.85
C GLY A 117 14.74 10.75 7.60
N VAL A 118 15.25 11.99 7.56
CA VAL A 118 16.70 12.27 7.53
C VAL A 118 17.40 11.77 8.78
N ASP A 119 16.74 11.86 9.94
CA ASP A 119 17.16 11.15 11.14
C ASP A 119 16.79 9.66 10.96
N PRO A 120 17.76 8.74 10.97
CA PRO A 120 17.50 7.35 10.65
C PRO A 120 16.66 6.60 11.67
N PHE A 121 16.44 7.17 12.86
CA PHE A 121 15.60 6.61 13.91
C PHE A 121 14.16 7.13 13.87
N VAL A 122 13.88 8.12 13.03
CA VAL A 122 12.55 8.72 12.90
C VAL A 122 11.84 8.16 11.68
N TRP A 123 10.64 7.63 11.92
CA TRP A 123 9.78 7.07 10.89
C TRP A 123 8.37 7.60 11.08
N ASN A 124 7.66 7.85 10.00
CA ASN A 124 6.29 8.32 10.05
C ASN A 124 5.45 7.75 8.91
N TRP A 125 4.15 7.59 9.17
CA TRP A 125 3.20 7.24 8.12
C TRP A 125 3.02 8.42 7.18
N SER A 126 3.07 8.12 5.89
CA SER A 126 2.95 9.06 4.79
C SER A 126 1.88 8.60 3.82
N HIS A 127 1.25 9.57 3.17
CA HIS A 127 0.15 9.36 2.24
C HIS A 127 0.41 10.14 0.95
N LEU A 128 0.09 9.52 -0.18
CA LEU A 128 0.08 10.16 -1.49
C LEU A 128 -1.15 9.74 -2.29
N PHE A 129 -1.99 10.72 -2.63
CA PHE A 129 -3.07 10.52 -3.59
C PHE A 129 -2.50 10.41 -5.01
N LEU A 130 -2.55 9.22 -5.60
CA LEU A 130 -1.95 8.90 -6.90
C LEU A 130 -2.55 9.70 -8.06
N GLY A 131 -3.76 10.23 -7.93
CA GLY A 131 -4.36 11.09 -8.95
C GLY A 131 -3.62 12.43 -9.14
N HIS A 132 -2.78 12.83 -8.18
CA HIS A 132 -1.86 13.96 -8.37
C HIS A 132 -0.65 13.63 -9.25
N CYS A 133 -0.39 12.35 -9.52
CA CYS A 133 0.83 11.88 -10.20
C CYS A 133 0.55 11.11 -11.49
N LEU A 134 -0.69 10.62 -11.68
CA LEU A 134 -1.04 9.74 -12.78
C LEU A 134 -2.25 10.26 -13.56
N GLU A 135 -2.18 10.12 -14.88
CA GLU A 135 -3.32 10.24 -15.80
C GLU A 135 -3.63 8.90 -16.48
N ASN A 136 -4.82 8.82 -17.08
CA ASN A 136 -5.19 7.76 -17.99
C ASN A 136 -5.14 8.30 -19.43
N VAL A 137 -4.37 7.65 -20.30
CA VAL A 137 -4.32 7.91 -21.73
C VAL A 137 -4.74 6.65 -22.46
N ASP A 138 -5.98 6.67 -22.97
CA ASP A 138 -6.56 5.59 -23.77
C ASP A 138 -6.48 4.19 -23.11
N GLY A 139 -6.79 4.15 -21.81
CA GLY A 139 -6.77 2.93 -20.99
C GLY A 139 -5.40 2.62 -20.38
N GLY A 140 -4.36 3.38 -20.70
CA GLY A 140 -3.01 3.21 -20.14
C GLY A 140 -2.69 4.26 -19.07
N LEU A 141 -2.11 3.83 -17.96
CA LEU A 141 -1.56 4.76 -16.95
C LEU A 141 -0.30 5.45 -17.46
N ARG A 142 -0.21 6.76 -17.24
CA ARG A 142 0.96 7.60 -17.55
C ARG A 142 1.25 8.57 -16.41
N TRP A 143 2.52 8.93 -16.27
CA TRP A 143 2.97 9.95 -15.31
C TRP A 143 2.57 11.34 -15.78
N LYS A 144 1.86 12.08 -14.94
CA LYS A 144 1.50 13.47 -15.17
C LYS A 144 1.08 14.14 -13.89
N ARG A 145 1.59 15.35 -13.65
CA ARG A 145 1.15 16.17 -12.52
C ARG A 145 -0.34 16.49 -12.64
N ASN A 146 -1.10 16.25 -11.58
CA ASN A 146 -2.55 16.46 -11.53
C ASN A 146 -3.27 15.75 -12.69
N GLY A 147 -2.88 14.52 -13.00
CA GLY A 147 -3.47 13.74 -14.10
C GLY A 147 -4.89 13.25 -13.84
N TRP A 148 -5.28 13.06 -12.58
CA TRP A 148 -6.61 12.60 -12.13
C TRP A 148 -7.12 11.34 -12.86
N TYR A 149 -6.28 10.31 -13.02
CA TYR A 149 -6.67 9.05 -13.67
C TYR A 149 -7.97 8.44 -13.10
N THR A 150 -8.25 8.66 -11.81
CA THR A 150 -9.44 8.18 -11.09
C THR A 150 -10.76 8.57 -11.75
N ARG A 151 -10.80 9.61 -12.59
CA ARG A 151 -12.00 10.01 -13.36
C ARG A 151 -12.43 8.96 -14.39
N SER A 152 -11.54 8.07 -14.77
CA SER A 152 -11.74 7.13 -15.89
C SER A 152 -11.22 5.73 -15.60
N CYS A 153 -10.84 5.47 -14.35
CA CYS A 153 -10.35 4.15 -13.93
C CYS A 153 -11.14 3.66 -12.72
N ALA A 154 -11.34 2.35 -12.65
CA ALA A 154 -12.15 1.70 -11.63
C ALA A 154 -11.34 1.56 -10.33
N SER A 155 -11.57 2.46 -9.39
CA SER A 155 -10.81 2.57 -8.13
C SER A 155 -10.89 1.31 -7.25
N ASP A 156 -11.99 0.57 -7.30
CA ASP A 156 -12.16 -0.72 -6.62
C ASP A 156 -11.25 -1.84 -7.17
N THR A 157 -10.73 -1.68 -8.39
CA THR A 157 -9.81 -2.63 -9.04
C THR A 157 -8.33 -2.34 -8.78
N GLY A 158 -8.00 -1.26 -8.08
CA GLY A 158 -6.62 -0.91 -7.76
C GLY A 158 -5.95 -2.01 -6.94
N ARG A 159 -4.80 -2.50 -7.40
CA ARG A 159 -3.99 -3.51 -6.72
C ARG A 159 -2.54 -3.06 -6.70
N TRP A 160 -1.88 -3.34 -5.59
CA TRP A 160 -0.47 -3.08 -5.37
C TRP A 160 0.27 -4.40 -5.27
N ASP A 161 1.37 -4.53 -6.01
CA ASP A 161 2.29 -5.64 -5.87
C ASP A 161 3.73 -5.14 -6.01
N ASN A 162 4.38 -4.98 -4.86
CA ASN A 162 5.83 -4.78 -4.77
C ASN A 162 6.40 -3.73 -5.74
N GLY A 163 5.90 -2.50 -5.74
CA GLY A 163 6.31 -1.45 -6.68
C GLY A 163 5.30 -1.19 -7.80
N ILE A 164 4.59 -2.23 -8.21
CA ILE A 164 3.75 -2.21 -9.40
C ILE A 164 2.30 -1.94 -8.99
N PHE A 165 1.79 -0.78 -9.40
CA PHE A 165 0.38 -0.46 -9.29
C PHE A 165 -0.37 -0.96 -10.52
N ARG A 166 -1.45 -1.70 -10.32
CA ARG A 166 -2.32 -2.26 -11.36
C ARG A 166 -3.74 -1.77 -11.17
N ILE A 167 -4.41 -1.41 -12.26
CA ILE A 167 -5.81 -0.99 -12.24
C ILE A 167 -6.47 -1.21 -13.61
N SER A 168 -7.79 -1.18 -13.68
CA SER A 168 -8.54 -1.10 -14.93
C SER A 168 -8.91 0.35 -15.26
N CYS A 169 -8.62 0.80 -16.48
CA CYS A 169 -8.90 2.14 -16.99
C CYS A 169 -9.70 2.07 -18.28
N ASN A 170 -10.63 2.99 -18.49
CA ASN A 170 -11.40 3.07 -19.72
C ASN A 170 -10.55 3.66 -20.84
N ALA A 171 -10.50 2.96 -21.98
CA ALA A 171 -10.02 3.52 -23.24
C ALA A 171 -11.02 4.54 -23.81
N ARG A 172 -10.63 5.21 -24.89
CA ARG A 172 -11.46 6.20 -25.59
C ARG A 172 -12.77 5.60 -26.12
N ASP A 173 -12.76 4.31 -26.46
CA ASP A 173 -13.93 3.55 -26.88
C ASP A 173 -14.85 3.13 -25.69
N GLY A 174 -14.48 3.49 -24.46
CA GLY A 174 -15.20 3.13 -23.24
C GLY A 174 -14.89 1.72 -22.73
N ARG A 175 -14.05 0.94 -23.42
CA ARG A 175 -13.69 -0.40 -23.02
C ARG A 175 -12.71 -0.37 -21.84
N PRO A 176 -12.92 -1.19 -20.79
CA PRO A 176 -11.94 -1.31 -19.71
C PRO A 176 -10.68 -2.02 -20.20
N ILE A 177 -9.53 -1.44 -19.92
CA ILE A 177 -8.20 -1.98 -20.20
C ILE A 177 -7.45 -2.12 -18.88
N SER A 178 -6.95 -3.33 -18.60
CA SER A 178 -6.04 -3.54 -17.48
C SER A 178 -4.68 -2.94 -17.81
N THR A 179 -4.18 -2.09 -16.92
CA THR A 179 -2.91 -1.38 -17.06
C THR A 179 -2.12 -1.44 -15.76
N SER A 180 -0.81 -1.23 -15.86
CA SER A 180 0.09 -1.20 -14.70
C SER A 180 1.19 -0.18 -14.87
N ILE A 181 1.71 0.34 -13.76
CA ILE A 181 2.83 1.27 -13.74
C ILE A 181 3.72 1.01 -12.51
N ASP A 182 5.04 1.11 -12.67
CA ASP A 182 5.98 0.98 -11.56
C ASP A 182 6.13 2.32 -10.82
N LEU A 183 5.50 2.40 -9.64
CA LEU A 183 5.50 3.60 -8.81
C LEU A 183 6.89 4.02 -8.34
N SER A 184 7.81 3.06 -8.25
CA SER A 184 9.22 3.27 -7.83
C SER A 184 9.96 4.23 -8.74
N THR A 185 9.46 4.44 -9.97
CA THR A 185 10.12 5.23 -11.01
C THR A 185 10.08 6.72 -10.71
N ASN A 186 8.95 7.24 -10.20
CA ASN A 186 8.73 8.67 -10.02
C ASN A 186 8.14 9.02 -8.65
N ILE A 187 7.92 8.06 -7.75
CA ILE A 187 7.54 8.34 -6.37
C ILE A 187 8.76 8.25 -5.47
N HIS A 188 8.92 9.26 -4.62
CA HIS A 188 10.08 9.46 -3.76
C HIS A 188 9.62 9.78 -2.35
N ASN A 189 10.53 9.57 -1.40
CA ASN A 189 10.36 9.95 -0.01
C ASN A 189 11.16 11.24 0.26
N TYR A 190 10.46 12.32 0.56
CA TYR A 190 11.01 13.62 0.91
C TYR A 190 10.93 13.78 2.43
N ASN A 191 11.84 13.15 3.17
CA ASN A 191 11.90 13.23 4.62
C ASN A 191 10.57 12.85 5.31
N MET A 192 10.17 11.60 5.14
CA MET A 192 8.88 11.01 5.57
C MET A 192 7.65 11.49 4.80
N GLN A 193 7.80 12.31 3.75
CA GLN A 193 6.69 12.75 2.91
C GLN A 193 6.77 12.10 1.52
N LEU A 194 5.77 11.31 1.16
CA LEU A 194 5.65 10.79 -0.20
C LEU A 194 5.32 11.92 -1.17
N GLY A 195 6.00 11.93 -2.32
CA GLY A 195 5.72 12.85 -3.41
C GLY A 195 6.12 12.23 -4.75
N CYS A 196 5.70 12.86 -5.84
CA CYS A 196 6.10 12.42 -7.18
C CYS A 196 6.87 13.50 -7.94
N ASP A 197 7.96 13.08 -8.58
CA ASP A 197 8.70 13.90 -9.52
C ASP A 197 8.20 13.60 -10.93
N VAL A 198 7.22 14.40 -11.38
CA VAL A 198 6.60 14.25 -12.69
C VAL A 198 6.61 15.58 -13.44
N PRO A 199 6.83 15.52 -14.77
CA PRO A 199 6.76 16.71 -15.61
C PRO A 199 5.36 17.34 -15.55
N ASN A 200 5.32 18.66 -15.71
CA ASN A 200 4.10 19.45 -15.84
C ASN A 200 3.41 19.23 -17.18
#